data_AF-A0A413RIJ4-F1
#
_entry.id   AF-A0A413RIJ4-F1
#
_cell.length_a   1.000
_cell.length_b   1.000
_cell.length_c   1.000
_cell.angle_alpha   90.00
_cell.angle_beta   90.00
_cell.angle_gamma   90.00
#
_symmetry.space_group_name_H-M   'P 1'
#
loop_
_entity.id
_entity.type
_entity.pdbx_description
1 polymer ?
#
loop_
_entity_poly.entity_id
_entity_poly.type
_entity_poly.pdbx_seq_one_letter_code
_entity_poly.pdbx_strand_id
1 'polypeptide(L)'
;MAATSNLLVRSLHDLGAAAWFGGTLMGAVGLNGASAAVTDPTDRIRTASVGWAKWAPVNAVAIGAHAVGGLGLILANRGRIKGQQGAAANTVVKTVLTVAAAGTTLYSGILGAKIAAHESAPADSGVTPSTGTPPEVASAQQQQRILQWVTPALVGTLVVLGAQQGEQQRPANLVAGVRAKLARS
;
A
#
# COMPACT_ATOMS: atom_id res chain seq x y z
N MET A 1 19.46 28.59 -3.71
CA MET A 1 18.08 28.24 -3.31
C MET A 1 18.08 26.82 -2.80
N ALA A 2 18.22 26.65 -1.49
CA ALA A 2 18.60 25.39 -0.85
C ALA A 2 17.56 24.97 0.21
N ALA A 3 17.38 23.65 0.35
CA ALA A 3 16.63 22.92 1.38
C ALA A 3 15.08 22.87 1.34
N THR A 4 14.34 23.85 0.79
CA THR A 4 12.85 23.82 0.81
C THR A 4 12.20 23.10 -0.37
N SER A 5 12.92 22.84 -1.46
CA SER A 5 12.31 22.49 -2.76
C SER A 5 11.60 21.14 -2.81
N ASN A 6 11.91 20.20 -1.90
CA ASN A 6 11.38 18.83 -1.94
C ASN A 6 10.57 18.43 -0.71
N LEU A 7 10.40 19.32 0.30
CA LEU A 7 9.73 18.96 1.54
C LEU A 7 8.28 18.51 1.26
N LEU A 8 7.52 19.31 0.53
CA LEU A 8 6.11 19.02 0.23
C LEU A 8 5.93 17.68 -0.50
N VAL A 9 6.65 17.47 -1.61
CA VAL A 9 6.54 16.23 -2.39
C VAL A 9 7.02 15.01 -1.60
N ARG A 10 8.00 15.19 -0.71
CA ARG A 10 8.47 14.12 0.18
C ARG A 10 7.44 13.81 1.26
N SER A 11 6.83 14.82 1.86
CA SER A 11 5.73 14.64 2.82
C SER A 11 4.54 13.94 2.19
N LEU A 12 4.12 14.33 0.99
CA LEU A 12 3.07 13.64 0.24
C LEU A 12 3.41 12.17 -0.01
N HIS A 13 4.65 11.90 -0.48
CA HIS A 13 5.13 10.55 -0.72
C HIS A 13 5.12 9.70 0.57
N ASP A 14 5.70 10.22 1.65
CA ASP A 14 5.95 9.45 2.88
C ASP A 14 4.68 9.29 3.73
N LEU A 15 3.88 10.35 3.90
CA LEU A 15 2.60 10.27 4.61
C LEU A 15 1.59 9.41 3.84
N GLY A 16 1.56 9.51 2.50
CA GLY A 16 0.72 8.67 1.66
C GLY A 16 1.07 7.18 1.81
N ALA A 17 2.36 6.84 1.77
CA ALA A 17 2.82 5.47 2.01
C ALA A 17 2.48 4.97 3.43
N ALA A 18 2.70 5.81 4.45
CA ALA A 18 2.44 5.45 5.84
C ALA A 18 0.96 5.20 6.11
N ALA A 19 0.06 6.07 5.61
CA ALA A 19 -1.38 5.89 5.75
C ALA A 19 -1.86 4.66 4.99
N TRP A 20 -1.39 4.44 3.76
CA TRP A 20 -1.75 3.26 2.97
C TRP A 20 -1.29 1.95 3.64
N PHE A 21 -0.03 1.89 4.09
CA PHE A 21 0.50 0.74 4.82
C PHE A 21 -0.25 0.50 6.13
N GLY A 22 -0.34 1.53 6.97
CA GLY A 22 -0.94 1.42 8.30
C GLY A 22 -2.42 1.07 8.23
N GLY A 23 -3.18 1.67 7.31
CA GLY A 23 -4.60 1.39 7.14
C GLY A 23 -4.88 -0.01 6.62
N THR A 24 -4.09 -0.49 5.65
CA THR A 24 -4.25 -1.87 5.14
C THR A 24 -3.86 -2.92 6.17
N LEU A 25 -2.79 -2.68 6.94
CA LEU A 25 -2.38 -3.57 8.03
C LEU A 25 -3.39 -3.57 9.19
N MET A 26 -3.86 -2.40 9.62
CA MET A 26 -4.93 -2.30 10.63
C MET A 26 -6.21 -2.96 10.13
N GLY A 27 -6.54 -2.80 8.85
CA GLY A 27 -7.69 -3.46 8.24
C GLY A 27 -7.60 -4.99 8.32
N ALA A 28 -6.45 -5.56 8.00
CA ALA A 28 -6.21 -7.00 8.07
C ALA A 28 -6.23 -7.55 9.50
N VAL A 29 -5.54 -6.87 10.43
CA VAL A 29 -5.35 -7.35 11.81
C VAL A 29 -6.51 -6.95 12.70
N GLY A 30 -6.79 -5.65 12.76
CA GLY A 30 -7.78 -5.05 13.66
C GLY A 30 -9.20 -5.19 13.14
N LEU A 31 -9.52 -4.63 11.97
CA LEU A 31 -10.90 -4.57 11.49
C LEU A 31 -11.47 -5.96 11.15
N ASN A 32 -10.78 -6.70 10.27
CA ASN A 32 -11.23 -8.03 9.87
C ASN A 32 -11.16 -9.01 11.06
N GLY A 33 -10.14 -8.92 11.90
CA GLY A 33 -10.02 -9.73 13.12
C GLY A 33 -11.14 -9.45 14.13
N ALA A 34 -11.38 -8.19 14.46
CA ALA A 34 -12.41 -7.79 15.44
C ALA A 34 -13.82 -8.13 14.97
N SER A 35 -14.08 -8.21 13.66
CA SER A 35 -15.40 -8.63 13.16
C SER A 35 -15.81 -10.03 13.67
N ALA A 36 -14.86 -10.93 13.96
CA ALA A 36 -15.18 -12.26 14.51
C ALA A 36 -15.76 -12.21 15.93
N ALA A 37 -15.52 -11.12 16.67
CA ALA A 37 -16.06 -10.93 18.02
C ALA A 37 -17.54 -10.48 18.02
N VAL A 38 -18.11 -10.14 16.86
CA VAL A 38 -19.54 -9.82 16.76
C VAL A 38 -20.35 -11.11 16.98
N THR A 39 -21.32 -11.02 17.89
CA THR A 39 -22.10 -12.17 18.37
C THR A 39 -22.95 -12.78 17.26
N ASP A 40 -23.69 -11.96 16.52
CA ASP A 40 -24.49 -12.41 15.39
C ASP A 40 -23.59 -12.67 14.16
N PRO A 41 -23.49 -13.91 13.66
CA PRO A 41 -22.69 -14.22 12.48
C PRO A 41 -23.12 -13.47 11.21
N THR A 42 -24.38 -13.05 11.12
CA THR A 42 -24.93 -12.30 9.98
C THR A 42 -24.55 -10.82 10.00
N ASP A 43 -24.08 -10.27 11.12
CA ASP A 43 -23.63 -8.88 11.24
C ASP A 43 -22.11 -8.70 11.04
N ARG A 44 -21.35 -9.80 10.98
CA ARG A 44 -19.88 -9.77 10.88
C ARG A 44 -19.38 -9.14 9.58
N ILE A 45 -20.00 -9.52 8.45
CA ILE A 45 -19.68 -8.96 7.14
C ILE A 45 -20.01 -7.47 7.09
N ARG A 46 -21.21 -7.09 7.56
CA ARG A 46 -21.64 -5.69 7.64
C ARG A 46 -20.67 -4.85 8.47
N THR A 47 -20.28 -5.34 9.65
CA THR A 47 -19.36 -4.63 10.56
C THR A 47 -18.02 -4.33 9.87
N ALA A 48 -17.41 -5.33 9.24
CA ALA A 48 -16.16 -5.13 8.50
C ALA A 48 -16.36 -4.20 7.28
N SER A 49 -17.45 -4.38 6.52
CA SER A 49 -17.76 -3.59 5.32
C SER A 49 -17.94 -2.11 5.64
N VAL A 50 -18.65 -1.77 6.72
CA VAL A 50 -18.82 -0.39 7.19
C VAL A 50 -17.48 0.24 7.56
N GLY A 51 -16.60 -0.51 8.24
CA GLY A 51 -15.25 -0.03 8.56
C GLY A 51 -14.43 0.28 7.31
N TRP A 52 -14.44 -0.62 6.33
CA TRP A 52 -13.75 -0.43 5.06
C TRP A 52 -14.35 0.71 4.23
N ALA A 53 -15.67 0.87 4.22
CA ALA A 53 -16.34 1.97 3.52
C ALA A 53 -15.91 3.34 4.08
N LYS A 54 -15.70 3.46 5.39
CA LYS A 54 -15.18 4.68 6.02
C LYS A 54 -13.71 4.92 5.69
N TRP A 55 -12.91 3.85 5.58
CA TRP A 55 -11.48 3.95 5.29
C TRP A 55 -11.18 4.20 3.79
N ALA A 56 -11.99 3.67 2.88
CA ALA A 56 -11.70 3.67 1.45
C ALA A 56 -11.40 5.06 0.85
N PRO A 57 -12.15 6.14 1.17
CA PRO A 57 -11.81 7.49 0.68
C PRO A 57 -10.45 7.99 1.21
N VAL A 58 -10.15 7.72 2.49
CA VAL A 58 -8.87 8.10 3.10
C VAL A 58 -7.72 7.34 2.43
N ASN A 59 -7.92 6.05 2.15
CA ASN A 59 -6.93 5.24 1.45
C ASN A 59 -6.69 5.73 0.01
N ALA A 60 -7.75 6.12 -0.71
CA ALA A 60 -7.63 6.68 -2.05
C ALA A 60 -6.81 7.98 -2.06
N VAL A 61 -7.05 8.87 -1.08
CA VAL A 61 -6.25 10.09 -0.89
C VAL A 61 -4.80 9.76 -0.56
N ALA A 62 -4.55 8.77 0.31
CA ALA A 62 -3.21 8.33 0.67
C ALA A 62 -2.42 7.80 -0.54
N ILE A 63 -3.04 6.97 -1.37
CA ILE A 63 -2.46 6.45 -2.61
C ILE A 63 -2.17 7.60 -3.59
N GLY A 64 -3.13 8.52 -3.75
CA GLY A 64 -2.97 9.70 -4.61
C GLY A 64 -1.81 10.60 -4.16
N ALA A 65 -1.72 10.89 -2.85
CA ALA A 65 -0.62 11.65 -2.27
C ALA A 65 0.73 10.95 -2.49
N HIS A 66 0.78 9.63 -2.27
CA HIS A 66 1.98 8.84 -2.52
C HIS A 66 2.45 8.94 -3.98
N ALA A 67 1.52 8.78 -4.93
CA ALA A 67 1.79 8.84 -6.35
C ALA A 67 2.29 10.23 -6.79
N VAL A 68 1.60 11.29 -6.37
CA VAL A 68 1.99 12.69 -6.68
C VAL A 68 3.38 12.99 -6.10
N GLY A 69 3.61 12.62 -4.84
CA GLY A 69 4.92 12.79 -4.20
C GLY A 69 6.02 12.00 -4.92
N GLY A 70 5.75 10.75 -5.31
CA GLY A 70 6.67 9.90 -6.06
C GLY A 70 7.07 10.47 -7.41
N LEU A 71 6.09 10.94 -8.20
CA LEU A 71 6.35 11.63 -9.46
C LEU A 71 7.18 12.90 -9.24
N GLY A 72 6.82 13.72 -8.25
CA GLY A 72 7.59 14.91 -7.87
C GLY A 72 9.05 14.59 -7.52
N LEU A 73 9.28 13.53 -6.76
CA LEU A 73 10.63 13.07 -6.40
C LEU A 73 11.41 12.55 -7.61
N ILE A 74 10.78 11.84 -8.54
CA ILE A 74 11.42 11.41 -9.80
C ILE A 74 11.86 12.63 -10.61
N LEU A 75 10.98 13.63 -10.76
CA LEU A 75 11.27 14.88 -11.48
C LEU A 75 12.42 15.65 -10.84
N ALA A 76 12.38 15.84 -9.51
CA ALA A 76 13.40 16.57 -8.77
C ALA A 76 14.76 15.87 -8.74
N ASN A 77 14.81 14.54 -8.93
CA ASN A 77 16.03 13.74 -8.84
C ASN A 77 16.51 13.16 -10.19
N ARG A 78 16.04 13.69 -11.34
CA ARG A 78 16.40 13.18 -12.68
C ARG A 78 17.91 13.06 -12.91
N GLY A 79 18.69 14.05 -12.46
CA GLY A 79 20.15 14.03 -12.56
C GLY A 79 20.79 12.87 -11.79
N ARG A 80 20.35 12.65 -10.54
CA ARG A 80 20.83 11.53 -9.70
C ARG A 80 20.44 10.18 -10.28
N ILE A 81 19.20 10.04 -10.76
CA ILE A 81 18.72 8.81 -11.40
C ILE A 81 19.61 8.43 -12.60
N LYS A 82 20.01 9.43 -13.39
CA LYS A 82 20.93 9.24 -14.52
C LYS A 82 22.39 9.08 -14.10
N GLY A 83 22.83 9.68 -13.01
CA GLY A 83 24.26 9.80 -12.66
C GLY A 83 24.76 8.84 -11.57
N GLN A 84 23.89 8.29 -10.74
CA GLN A 84 24.26 7.41 -9.63
C GLN A 84 24.02 5.95 -10.00
N GLN A 85 24.98 5.07 -9.69
CA GLN A 85 24.80 3.63 -9.89
C GLN A 85 23.60 3.10 -9.09
N GLY A 86 22.79 2.24 -9.71
CA GLY A 86 21.63 1.61 -9.07
C GLY A 86 20.39 2.50 -8.89
N ALA A 87 20.51 3.82 -9.06
CA ALA A 87 19.39 4.74 -8.84
C ALA A 87 18.24 4.56 -9.84
N ALA A 88 18.54 4.29 -11.12
CA ALA A 88 17.54 3.98 -12.14
C ALA A 88 16.82 2.66 -11.87
N ALA A 89 17.58 1.59 -11.59
CA ALA A 89 17.02 0.27 -11.26
C ALA A 89 16.09 0.34 -10.03
N ASN A 90 16.53 1.01 -8.96
CA ASN A 90 15.71 1.20 -7.76
C ASN A 90 14.42 1.98 -8.05
N THR A 91 14.48 2.96 -8.95
CA THR A 91 13.30 3.73 -9.36
C THR A 91 12.31 2.82 -10.09
N VAL A 92 12.78 2.00 -11.03
CA VAL A 92 11.93 1.04 -11.77
C VAL A 92 11.28 0.03 -10.82
N VAL A 93 12.07 -0.59 -9.93
CA VAL A 93 11.56 -1.56 -8.95
C VAL A 93 10.47 -0.94 -8.07
N LYS A 94 10.71 0.28 -7.54
CA LYS A 94 9.70 0.99 -6.75
C LYS A 94 8.43 1.27 -7.55
N THR A 95 8.54 1.71 -8.79
CA THR A 95 7.36 1.99 -9.64
C THR A 95 6.55 0.72 -9.87
N VAL A 96 7.20 -0.41 -10.19
CA VAL A 96 6.51 -1.70 -10.39
C VAL A 96 5.78 -2.13 -9.12
N LEU A 97 6.45 -2.06 -7.96
CA LEU A 97 5.85 -2.39 -6.67
C LEU A 97 4.68 -1.46 -6.33
N THR A 98 4.78 -0.17 -6.66
CA THR A 98 3.70 0.82 -6.43
C THR A 98 2.47 0.48 -7.27
N VAL A 99 2.67 0.15 -8.55
CA VAL A 99 1.57 -0.26 -9.44
C VAL A 99 0.95 -1.58 -8.98
N ALA A 100 1.76 -2.56 -8.57
CA ALA A 100 1.27 -3.83 -8.03
C ALA A 100 0.46 -3.63 -6.74
N ALA A 101 0.95 -2.80 -5.81
CA ALA A 101 0.23 -2.45 -4.59
C ALA A 101 -1.12 -1.76 -4.90
N ALA A 102 -1.13 -0.82 -5.85
CA ALA A 102 -2.35 -0.14 -6.27
C ALA A 102 -3.34 -1.12 -6.90
N GLY A 103 -2.87 -2.02 -7.76
CA GLY A 103 -3.69 -3.06 -8.39
C GLY A 103 -4.32 -4.02 -7.37
N THR A 104 -3.55 -4.49 -6.38
CA THR A 104 -4.08 -5.34 -5.30
C THR A 104 -5.08 -4.60 -4.42
N THR A 105 -4.87 -3.30 -4.17
CA THR A 105 -5.83 -2.46 -3.44
C THR A 105 -7.14 -2.31 -4.20
N LEU A 106 -7.07 -2.01 -5.50
CA LEU A 106 -8.24 -1.90 -6.36
C LEU A 106 -9.02 -3.23 -6.40
N TYR A 107 -8.31 -4.34 -6.58
CA TYR A 107 -8.93 -5.66 -6.61
C TYR A 107 -9.58 -6.03 -5.27
N SER A 108 -8.93 -5.69 -4.15
CA SER A 108 -9.53 -5.80 -2.81
C SER A 108 -10.81 -4.97 -2.71
N GLY A 109 -10.83 -3.75 -3.24
CA GLY A 109 -12.06 -2.93 -3.28
C GLY A 109 -13.21 -3.61 -4.04
N ILE A 110 -12.93 -4.22 -5.19
CA ILE A 110 -13.92 -4.96 -5.99
C ILE A 110 -14.46 -6.17 -5.21
N LEU A 111 -13.59 -6.96 -4.58
CA LEU A 111 -14.00 -8.09 -3.76
C LEU A 111 -14.79 -7.64 -2.52
N GLY A 112 -14.36 -6.56 -1.87
CA GLY A 112 -15.05 -5.95 -0.74
C GLY A 112 -16.47 -5.52 -1.10
N ALA A 113 -16.66 -4.91 -2.27
CA ALA A 113 -17.99 -4.54 -2.76
C ALA A 113 -18.89 -5.76 -3.00
N LYS A 114 -18.34 -6.86 -3.56
CA LYS A 114 -19.08 -8.12 -3.74
C LYS A 114 -19.52 -8.74 -2.41
N ILE A 115 -18.64 -8.71 -1.41
CA ILE A 115 -18.91 -9.18 -0.05
C ILE A 115 -19.98 -8.31 0.61
N ALA A 116 -19.85 -6.98 0.53
CA ALA A 116 -20.79 -6.02 1.11
C ALA A 116 -22.20 -6.09 0.49
N ALA A 117 -22.31 -6.48 -0.79
CA ALA A 117 -23.61 -6.72 -1.42
C ALA A 117 -24.40 -7.88 -0.76
N HIS A 118 -23.73 -8.72 0.03
CA HIS A 118 -24.32 -9.84 0.77
C HIS A 118 -24.04 -9.69 2.27
N GLU A 119 -24.19 -8.47 2.80
CA GLU A 119 -23.73 -8.15 4.16
C GLU A 119 -24.44 -8.90 5.29
N SER A 120 -25.60 -9.50 5.03
CA SER A 120 -26.35 -10.35 5.97
C SER A 120 -26.03 -11.85 5.85
N ALA A 121 -25.12 -12.25 4.96
CA ALA A 121 -24.70 -13.64 4.88
C ALA A 121 -23.90 -14.03 6.14
N PRO A 122 -24.15 -15.21 6.75
CA PRO A 122 -23.42 -15.63 7.93
C PRO A 122 -21.96 -15.89 7.58
N ALA A 123 -21.03 -15.43 8.41
CA ALA A 123 -19.60 -15.65 8.25
C ALA A 123 -18.90 -15.85 9.60
N ASP A 124 -17.67 -16.34 9.60
CA ASP A 124 -16.84 -16.41 10.81
C ASP A 124 -16.11 -15.08 11.06
N SER A 125 -15.84 -14.31 10.00
CA SER A 125 -15.34 -12.93 10.06
C SER A 125 -15.58 -12.23 8.73
N GLY A 126 -15.17 -10.96 8.59
CA GLY A 126 -15.24 -10.21 7.33
C GLY A 126 -14.54 -10.88 6.14
N VAL A 127 -13.55 -11.76 6.39
CA VAL A 127 -12.79 -12.49 5.35
C VAL A 127 -12.75 -14.00 5.59
N THR A 128 -13.60 -14.52 6.47
CA THR A 128 -13.68 -15.95 6.76
C THR A 128 -15.11 -16.44 6.58
N PRO A 129 -15.37 -17.27 5.56
CA PRO A 129 -16.69 -17.86 5.38
C PRO A 129 -16.97 -18.88 6.47
N SER A 130 -18.25 -19.01 6.81
CA SER A 130 -18.83 -20.10 7.59
C SER A 130 -19.43 -21.17 6.67
N THR A 131 -19.96 -22.25 7.24
CA THR A 131 -20.66 -23.29 6.48
C THR A 131 -21.93 -22.79 5.79
N GLY A 132 -22.54 -21.71 6.30
CA GLY A 132 -23.74 -21.08 5.72
C GLY A 132 -23.45 -19.97 4.73
N THR A 133 -22.18 -19.62 4.48
CA THR A 133 -21.83 -18.55 3.54
C THR A 133 -22.10 -18.99 2.10
N PRO A 134 -22.83 -18.19 1.29
CA PRO A 134 -23.03 -18.48 -0.13
C PRO A 134 -21.70 -18.67 -0.88
N PRO A 135 -21.60 -19.61 -1.85
CA PRO A 135 -20.34 -19.93 -2.52
C PRO A 135 -19.64 -18.73 -3.17
N GLU A 136 -20.41 -17.82 -3.77
CA GLU A 136 -19.87 -16.60 -4.39
C GLU A 136 -19.26 -15.64 -3.38
N VAL A 137 -19.86 -15.51 -2.19
CA VAL A 137 -19.35 -14.69 -1.09
C VAL A 137 -18.12 -15.35 -0.46
N ALA A 138 -18.17 -16.66 -0.25
CA ALA A 138 -17.08 -17.43 0.31
C ALA A 138 -15.81 -17.33 -0.55
N SER A 139 -15.95 -17.43 -1.87
CA SER A 139 -14.83 -17.24 -2.81
C SER A 139 -14.23 -15.84 -2.71
N ALA A 140 -15.07 -14.80 -2.64
CA ALA A 140 -14.59 -13.42 -2.49
C ALA A 140 -13.86 -13.20 -1.15
N GLN A 141 -14.39 -13.74 -0.04
CA GLN A 141 -13.75 -13.69 1.27
C GLN A 141 -12.40 -14.41 1.30
N GLN A 142 -12.29 -15.58 0.67
CA GLN A 142 -11.03 -16.33 0.59
C GLN A 142 -9.96 -15.56 -0.17
N GLN A 143 -10.31 -14.92 -1.30
CA GLN A 143 -9.39 -14.07 -2.04
C GLN A 143 -8.96 -12.84 -1.22
N GLN A 144 -9.91 -12.20 -0.52
CA GLN A 144 -9.61 -11.11 0.40
C GLN A 144 -8.71 -11.52 1.55
N ARG A 145 -8.85 -12.74 2.08
CA ARG A 145 -7.98 -13.28 3.13
C ARG A 145 -6.51 -13.34 2.70
N ILE A 146 -6.25 -13.54 1.41
CA ILE A 146 -4.91 -13.49 0.84
C ILE A 146 -4.48 -12.03 0.64
N LEU A 147 -5.31 -11.24 -0.05
CA LEU A 147 -4.97 -9.86 -0.41
C LEU A 147 -4.75 -8.93 0.79
N GLN A 148 -5.47 -9.15 1.90
CA GLN A 148 -5.28 -8.39 3.13
C GLN A 148 -3.85 -8.47 3.67
N TRP A 149 -3.07 -9.49 3.27
CA TRP A 149 -1.64 -9.61 3.60
C TRP A 149 -0.72 -9.18 2.46
N VAL A 150 -1.11 -9.46 1.20
CA VAL A 150 -0.32 -9.09 0.03
C VAL A 150 -0.16 -7.56 -0.07
N THR A 151 -1.24 -6.80 0.05
CA THR A 151 -1.20 -5.34 -0.07
C THR A 151 -0.29 -4.69 0.98
N PRO A 152 -0.44 -4.91 2.31
CA PRO A 152 0.46 -4.31 3.29
C PRO A 152 1.90 -4.82 3.16
N ALA A 153 2.15 -6.05 2.69
CA ALA A 153 3.51 -6.51 2.42
C ALA A 153 4.17 -5.71 1.27
N LEU A 154 3.44 -5.47 0.18
CA LEU A 154 3.92 -4.64 -0.94
C LEU A 154 4.19 -3.21 -0.50
N VAL A 155 3.24 -2.57 0.20
CA VAL A 155 3.41 -1.18 0.66
C VAL A 155 4.49 -1.07 1.73
N GLY A 156 4.58 -2.04 2.65
CA GLY A 156 5.66 -2.12 3.63
C GLY A 156 7.03 -2.22 2.96
N THR A 157 7.14 -2.99 1.88
CA THR A 157 8.36 -3.05 1.06
C THR A 157 8.68 -1.68 0.44
N LEU A 158 7.69 -0.94 -0.06
CA LEU A 158 7.88 0.42 -0.56
C LEU A 158 8.40 1.38 0.52
N VAL A 159 7.91 1.26 1.75
CA VAL A 159 8.40 2.04 2.90
C VAL A 159 9.87 1.72 3.18
N VAL A 160 10.25 0.44 3.21
CA VAL A 160 11.65 0.00 3.39
C VAL A 160 12.54 0.55 2.26
N LEU A 161 12.10 0.46 1.01
CA LEU A 161 12.83 1.02 -0.15
C LEU A 161 12.93 2.56 -0.06
N GLY A 162 11.93 3.23 0.53
CA GLY A 162 11.99 4.66 0.86
C GLY A 162 13.11 4.98 1.85
N ALA A 163 13.20 4.21 2.94
CA ALA A 163 14.29 4.35 3.93
C ALA A 163 15.66 4.09 3.31
N GLN A 164 15.80 3.03 2.51
CA GLN A 164 17.03 2.71 1.76
C GLN A 164 17.45 3.86 0.83
N GLN A 165 16.49 4.49 0.13
CA GLN A 165 16.77 5.65 -0.70
C GLN A 165 17.21 6.87 0.12
N GLY A 166 16.68 7.04 1.33
CA GLY A 166 17.16 8.04 2.28
C GLY A 166 18.65 7.87 2.60
N GLU A 167 19.07 6.64 2.87
CA GLU A 167 20.48 6.31 3.11
C GLU A 167 21.38 6.55 1.89
N GLN A 168 20.91 6.19 0.69
CA GLN A 168 21.64 6.44 -0.57
C GLN A 168 21.82 7.93 -0.90
N GLN A 169 20.99 8.80 -0.33
CA GLN A 169 21.03 10.26 -0.52
C GLN A 169 21.95 10.97 0.47
N ARG A 170 22.58 10.25 1.41
CA ARG A 170 23.59 10.86 2.30
C ARG A 170 24.83 11.28 1.48
N PRO A 171 25.48 12.42 1.80
CA PRO A 171 26.56 12.98 0.98
C PRO A 171 27.68 11.98 0.65
N ALA A 172 28.15 11.21 1.63
CA ALA A 172 29.19 10.20 1.43
C ALA A 172 28.76 9.09 0.45
N ASN A 173 27.53 8.60 0.58
CA ASN A 173 26.98 7.53 -0.26
C ASN A 173 26.68 8.00 -1.68
N LEU A 174 26.28 9.26 -1.85
CA LEU A 174 26.10 9.89 -3.17
C LEU A 174 27.44 9.95 -3.92
N VAL A 175 28.49 10.48 -3.28
CA VAL A 175 29.82 10.59 -3.88
C VAL A 175 30.38 9.21 -4.24
N ALA A 176 30.28 8.24 -3.33
CA ALA A 176 30.69 6.85 -3.59
C ALA A 176 29.94 6.24 -4.78
N GLY A 177 28.62 6.42 -4.87
CA GLY A 177 27.78 5.88 -5.94
C GLY A 177 28.03 6.50 -7.32
N VAL A 178 28.43 7.78 -7.38
CA VAL A 178 28.83 8.43 -8.64
C VAL A 178 30.20 7.90 -9.10
N ARG A 179 31.18 7.82 -8.18
CA ARG A 179 32.51 7.26 -8.48
C ARG A 179 32.43 5.82 -8.99
N ALA A 180 31.62 4.98 -8.33
CA ALA A 180 31.44 3.59 -8.73
C ALA A 180 30.80 3.45 -10.12
N LYS A 181 29.94 4.39 -10.53
CA LYS A 181 29.38 4.41 -11.88
C LYS A 181 30.44 4.72 -12.93
N LEU A 182 31.25 5.76 -12.70
CA LEU A 182 32.31 6.20 -13.61
C LEU A 182 33.39 5.12 -13.81
N ALA A 183 33.70 4.36 -12.76
CA ALA A 183 34.66 3.25 -12.84
C ALA A 183 34.18 2.05 -13.66
N ARG A 184 32.89 2.00 -14.04
CA ARG A 184 32.27 0.91 -14.81
C ARG A 184 31.81 1.32 -16.22
N SER A 185 31.98 2.58 -16.58
CA SER A 185 31.62 3.17 -17.88
C SER A 185 32.87 3.47 -18.68
#